data_AF-A0A1F6PE24-F1
#
_entry.id   AF-A0A1F6PE24-F1
#
_cell.length_a   1.000
_cell.length_b   1.000
_cell.length_c   1.000
_cell.angle_alpha   90.00
_cell.angle_beta   90.00
_cell.angle_gamma   90.00
#
_symmetry.space_group_name_H-M   'P 1'
#
loop_
_entity.id
_entity.type
_entity.pdbx_description
1 polymer ?
#
loop_
_entity_poly.entity_id
_entity_poly.type
_entity_poly.pdbx_seq_one_letter_code
_entity_poly.pdbx_strand_id
1 'polypeptide(L)'
;MKIKKRVVYKRFLTSRKNQENFSAEYVTKLKAVFKKKQKVFPWLNKRNLSLIFIYTVSTVLVLFYGAFLFNFAYNYFTFEYSNNFDSPKKEINVSKDPEQSILNIFCYVHSLRFGCIDIPLKGANNKNYTLYPMANYKIAGIVIAKNTILSDKTSDISPIDIGLAWGKMALPEYSKYRNFHSSERVMYWDSGMGIIPLSKEEYKDSYSHNHLIPANTNIRNALMSLHLNEKVYLEGSLVFVNSKGMVDWNSSLSRTDKGFVGIFGGSCEIFYVTKVRIGNNYYE
;
A
#
# COMPACT_ATOMS: atom_id res chain seq x y z
N MET A 1 -15.20 -1.74 -37.41
CA MET A 1 -14.20 -1.17 -38.34
C MET A 1 -13.30 -0.15 -37.62
N LYS A 2 -12.24 -0.58 -36.92
CA LYS A 2 -11.25 0.31 -36.24
C LYS A 2 -9.91 -0.42 -36.02
N ILE A 3 -9.23 -0.87 -37.07
CA ILE A 3 -7.90 -1.52 -36.94
C ILE A 3 -6.80 -0.86 -37.78
N LYS A 4 -7.09 0.06 -38.72
CA LYS A 4 -6.04 0.55 -39.64
C LYS A 4 -5.22 1.78 -39.21
N LYS A 5 -5.57 2.53 -38.14
CA LYS A 5 -4.81 3.76 -37.76
C LYS A 5 -3.56 3.51 -36.88
N ARG A 6 -3.55 2.50 -35.99
CA ARG A 6 -2.42 2.26 -35.07
C ARG A 6 -1.18 1.66 -35.75
N VAL A 7 -1.36 0.85 -36.79
CA VAL A 7 -0.25 0.20 -37.50
C VAL A 7 0.54 1.22 -38.34
N VAL A 8 -0.12 2.23 -38.91
CA VAL A 8 0.55 3.26 -39.72
C VAL A 8 1.45 4.15 -38.86
N TYR A 9 1.01 4.53 -37.65
CA TYR A 9 1.81 5.37 -36.75
C TYR A 9 3.07 4.66 -36.24
N LYS A 10 2.96 3.35 -35.95
CA LYS A 10 4.10 2.53 -35.49
C LYS A 10 5.13 2.30 -36.61
N ARG A 11 4.69 2.18 -37.88
CA ARG A 11 5.57 2.03 -39.05
C ARG A 11 6.28 3.32 -39.45
N PHE A 12 5.66 4.48 -39.26
CA PHE A 12 6.28 5.77 -39.59
C PHE A 12 7.47 6.11 -38.68
N LEU A 13 7.37 5.77 -37.39
CA LEU A 13 8.41 6.04 -36.37
C LEU A 13 9.51 4.96 -36.29
N THR A 14 9.30 3.77 -36.84
CA THR A 14 10.28 2.66 -36.82
C THR A 14 11.08 2.51 -38.11
N SER A 15 10.74 3.28 -39.15
CA SER A 15 11.54 3.38 -40.37
C SER A 15 12.88 4.07 -40.05
N ARG A 16 13.98 3.31 -40.08
CA ARG A 16 15.36 3.82 -39.93
C ARG A 16 15.64 5.01 -40.85
N LYS A 17 15.10 4.95 -42.08
CA LYS A 17 15.20 6.00 -43.11
C LYS A 17 14.52 7.31 -42.69
N ASN A 18 13.41 7.25 -41.94
CA ASN A 18 12.72 8.45 -41.45
C ASN A 18 13.39 9.06 -40.21
N GLN A 19 13.97 8.23 -39.34
CA GLN A 19 14.78 8.70 -38.21
C GLN A 19 16.10 9.36 -38.68
N GLU A 20 16.72 8.83 -39.73
CA GLU A 20 17.88 9.43 -40.38
C GLU A 20 17.52 10.78 -41.04
N ASN A 21 16.40 10.87 -41.76
CA ASN A 21 15.96 12.12 -42.38
C ASN A 21 15.60 13.20 -41.35
N PHE A 22 14.93 12.83 -40.26
CA PHE A 22 14.58 13.77 -39.18
C PHE A 22 15.82 14.27 -38.43
N SER A 23 16.79 13.38 -38.17
CA SER A 23 18.06 13.77 -37.54
C SER A 23 18.93 14.63 -38.47
N ALA A 24 18.95 14.36 -39.77
CA ALA A 24 19.69 15.16 -40.75
C ALA A 24 19.15 16.58 -40.91
N GLU A 25 17.82 16.76 -40.95
CA GLU A 25 17.19 18.08 -41.00
C GLU A 25 17.44 18.87 -39.70
N TYR A 26 17.35 18.21 -38.54
CA TYR A 26 17.61 18.81 -37.24
C TYR A 26 19.08 19.22 -37.06
N VAL A 27 20.03 18.37 -37.51
CA VAL A 27 21.46 18.68 -37.54
C VAL A 27 21.76 19.86 -38.47
N THR A 28 21.05 19.97 -39.60
CA THR A 28 21.23 21.09 -40.54
C THR A 28 20.71 22.40 -39.96
N LYS A 29 19.54 22.40 -39.32
CA LYS A 29 19.00 23.57 -38.59
C LYS A 29 19.90 23.97 -37.41
N LEU A 30 20.43 23.02 -36.65
CA LEU A 30 21.39 23.26 -35.57
C LEU A 30 22.70 23.87 -36.08
N LYS A 31 23.26 23.36 -37.19
CA LYS A 31 24.47 23.94 -37.81
C LYS A 31 24.25 25.39 -38.26
N ALA A 32 23.06 25.73 -38.77
CA ALA A 32 22.71 27.09 -39.15
C ALA A 32 22.61 28.05 -37.94
N VAL A 33 21.99 27.59 -36.84
CA VAL A 33 21.94 28.34 -35.56
C VAL A 33 23.35 28.55 -34.99
N PHE A 34 24.21 27.53 -35.06
CA PHE A 34 25.60 27.62 -34.62
C PHE A 34 26.43 28.62 -35.44
N LYS A 35 26.28 28.62 -36.77
CA LYS A 35 26.98 29.58 -37.65
C LYS A 35 26.53 31.02 -37.39
N LYS A 36 25.25 31.23 -37.03
CA LYS A 36 24.71 32.53 -36.66
C LYS A 36 25.23 33.02 -35.29
N LYS A 37 25.37 32.12 -34.30
CA LYS A 37 25.89 32.46 -32.96
C LYS A 37 27.41 32.70 -32.91
N GLN A 38 28.19 32.07 -33.79
CA GLN A 38 29.64 32.32 -33.87
C GLN A 38 29.99 33.76 -34.28
N LYS A 39 29.07 34.46 -34.96
CA LYS A 39 29.19 35.90 -35.26
C LYS A 39 28.98 36.81 -34.03
N VAL A 40 28.28 36.33 -32.99
CA VAL A 40 27.87 37.14 -31.83
C VAL A 40 28.92 37.10 -30.70
N PHE A 41 29.76 36.05 -30.66
CA PHE A 41 30.76 35.86 -29.59
C PHE A 41 32.13 35.44 -30.17
N PRO A 42 32.88 36.38 -30.79
CA PRO A 42 34.14 36.07 -31.49
C PRO A 42 35.29 35.64 -30.56
N TRP A 43 35.19 35.84 -29.24
CA TRP A 43 36.23 35.48 -28.27
C TRP A 43 36.15 34.04 -27.75
N LEU A 44 35.10 33.29 -28.08
CA LEU A 44 34.97 31.88 -27.68
C LEU A 44 35.62 30.98 -28.73
N ASN A 45 36.81 30.45 -28.43
CA ASN A 45 37.52 29.50 -29.29
C ASN A 45 36.65 28.25 -29.56
N LYS A 46 36.70 27.72 -30.79
CA LYS A 46 35.89 26.57 -31.28
C LYS A 46 35.92 25.37 -30.31
N ARG A 47 37.05 25.11 -29.65
CA ARG A 47 37.21 24.02 -28.67
C ARG A 47 36.32 24.19 -27.42
N ASN A 48 36.15 25.41 -26.92
CA ASN A 48 35.32 25.68 -25.74
C ASN A 48 33.83 25.58 -26.07
N LEU A 49 33.43 26.01 -27.27
CA LEU A 49 32.05 25.85 -27.77
C LEU A 49 31.66 24.39 -27.99
N SER A 50 32.57 23.56 -28.52
CA SER A 50 32.32 22.12 -28.67
C SER A 50 32.19 21.41 -27.32
N LEU A 51 33.00 21.78 -26.32
CA LEU A 51 32.92 21.18 -24.98
C LEU A 51 31.61 21.53 -24.28
N ILE A 52 31.19 22.80 -24.33
CA ILE A 52 29.89 23.24 -23.77
C ILE A 52 28.73 22.54 -24.49
N PHE A 53 28.81 22.38 -25.81
CA PHE A 53 27.78 21.66 -26.57
C PHE A 53 27.70 20.17 -26.21
N ILE A 54 28.85 19.49 -26.08
CA ILE A 54 28.89 18.09 -25.66
C ILE A 54 28.30 17.93 -24.26
N TYR A 55 28.67 18.81 -23.32
CA TYR A 55 28.16 18.77 -21.94
C TYR A 55 26.67 19.04 -21.86
N THR A 56 26.15 20.01 -22.62
CA THR A 56 24.72 20.35 -22.61
C THR A 56 23.87 19.26 -23.26
N VAL A 57 24.33 18.67 -24.37
CA VAL A 57 23.63 17.57 -25.03
C VAL A 57 23.66 16.30 -24.17
N SER A 58 24.78 16.00 -23.52
CA SER A 58 24.88 14.83 -22.62
C SER A 58 23.99 14.98 -21.39
N THR A 59 23.91 16.17 -20.77
CA THR A 59 22.98 16.39 -19.64
C THR A 59 21.52 16.24 -20.06
N VAL A 60 21.13 16.80 -21.20
CA VAL A 60 19.75 16.68 -21.71
C VAL A 60 19.40 15.21 -22.02
N LEU A 61 20.34 14.45 -22.61
CA LEU A 61 20.15 13.02 -22.88
C LEU A 61 19.99 12.20 -21.59
N VAL A 62 20.79 12.47 -20.56
CA VAL A 62 20.68 11.79 -19.26
C VAL A 62 19.33 12.09 -18.61
N LEU A 63 18.87 13.34 -18.63
CA LEU A 63 17.56 13.73 -18.10
C LEU A 63 16.41 13.06 -18.87
N PHE A 64 16.51 13.00 -20.20
CA PHE A 64 15.48 12.38 -21.03
C PHE A 64 15.43 10.86 -20.84
N TYR A 65 16.59 10.21 -20.75
CA TYR A 65 16.69 8.77 -20.51
C TYR A 65 16.22 8.41 -19.09
N GLY A 66 16.56 9.23 -18.09
CA GLY A 66 16.05 9.09 -16.72
C GLY A 66 14.53 9.22 -16.65
N ALA A 67 13.95 10.24 -17.31
CA ALA A 67 12.49 10.42 -17.37
C ALA A 67 11.81 9.26 -18.13
N PHE A 68 12.41 8.76 -19.21
CA PHE A 68 11.90 7.60 -19.95
C PHE A 68 11.92 6.33 -19.10
N LEU A 69 13.03 6.03 -18.42
CA LEU A 69 13.13 4.88 -17.53
C LEU A 69 12.17 4.98 -16.36
N PHE A 70 12.01 6.16 -15.76
CA PHE A 70 11.04 6.40 -14.70
C PHE A 70 9.61 6.16 -15.19
N ASN A 71 9.25 6.70 -16.36
CA ASN A 71 7.90 6.55 -16.92
C ASN A 71 7.65 5.11 -17.39
N PHE A 72 8.65 4.42 -17.93
CA PHE A 72 8.57 3.01 -18.29
C PHE A 72 8.41 2.14 -17.04
N ALA A 73 9.23 2.35 -16.01
CA ALA A 73 9.13 1.63 -14.74
C ALA A 73 7.77 1.89 -14.08
N TYR A 74 7.31 3.15 -14.04
CA TYR A 74 6.00 3.51 -13.49
C TYR A 74 4.86 2.83 -14.25
N ASN A 75 4.85 2.87 -15.58
CA ASN A 75 3.82 2.21 -16.38
C ASN A 75 3.89 0.67 -16.30
N TYR A 76 5.09 0.11 -16.23
CA TYR A 76 5.28 -1.34 -16.06
C TYR A 76 4.79 -1.80 -14.69
N PHE A 77 5.17 -1.10 -13.61
CA PHE A 77 4.73 -1.41 -12.24
C PHE A 77 3.22 -1.21 -12.06
N THR A 78 2.64 -0.13 -12.59
CA THR A 78 1.18 0.10 -12.53
C THR A 78 0.40 -0.93 -13.35
N PHE A 79 0.96 -1.40 -14.47
CA PHE A 79 0.36 -2.48 -15.26
C PHE A 79 0.38 -3.83 -14.54
N GLU A 80 1.50 -4.24 -13.94
CA GLU A 80 1.58 -5.46 -13.12
C GLU A 80 0.66 -5.37 -11.89
N TYR A 81 0.55 -4.19 -11.26
CA TYR A 81 -0.36 -3.99 -10.13
C TYR A 81 -1.84 -4.15 -10.51
N SER A 82 -2.25 -3.68 -11.70
CA SER A 82 -3.64 -3.82 -12.16
C SER A 82 -4.04 -5.25 -12.49
N ASN A 83 -3.08 -6.11 -12.85
CA ASN A 83 -3.34 -7.50 -13.24
C ASN A 83 -3.34 -8.48 -12.05
N ASN A 84 -3.04 -8.02 -10.84
CA ASN A 84 -3.04 -8.82 -9.60
C ASN A 84 -4.33 -8.68 -8.77
N PHE A 85 -5.39 -8.10 -9.33
CA PHE A 85 -6.71 -8.19 -8.71
C PHE A 85 -7.22 -9.61 -8.88
N ASP A 86 -7.11 -10.39 -7.79
CA ASP A 86 -7.54 -11.79 -7.71
C ASP A 86 -8.94 -11.92 -8.31
N SER A 87 -9.05 -12.77 -9.34
CA SER A 87 -10.30 -13.14 -9.99
C SER A 87 -11.40 -13.44 -8.96
N PRO A 88 -12.64 -12.97 -9.17
CA PRO A 88 -13.72 -13.06 -8.19
C PRO A 88 -14.17 -14.49 -7.80
N LYS A 89 -13.53 -15.52 -8.37
CA LYS A 89 -13.87 -16.95 -8.19
C LYS A 89 -12.84 -17.76 -7.40
N LYS A 90 -11.72 -17.18 -6.97
CA LYS A 90 -10.67 -17.92 -6.25
C LYS A 90 -10.96 -17.92 -4.77
N GLU A 91 -10.97 -19.08 -4.11
CA GLU A 91 -11.18 -19.19 -2.65
C GLU A 91 -10.21 -18.27 -1.87
N ILE A 92 -10.68 -17.70 -0.75
CA ILE A 92 -9.83 -16.87 0.12
C ILE A 92 -8.68 -17.72 0.65
N ASN A 93 -7.46 -17.39 0.24
CA ASN A 93 -6.26 -18.11 0.63
C ASN A 93 -5.76 -17.64 1.99
N VAL A 94 -6.17 -18.36 3.05
CA VAL A 94 -5.77 -18.11 4.44
C VAL A 94 -4.42 -18.72 4.81
N SER A 95 -3.68 -19.30 3.87
CA SER A 95 -2.37 -19.93 4.15
C SER A 95 -1.20 -18.96 4.01
N LYS A 96 -1.43 -17.76 3.48
CA LYS A 96 -0.39 -16.74 3.27
C LYS A 96 -0.28 -15.81 4.46
N ASP A 97 0.93 -15.33 4.70
CA ASP A 97 1.16 -14.23 5.62
C ASP A 97 0.52 -12.93 5.08
N PRO A 98 0.09 -12.03 5.98
CA PRO A 98 -0.36 -10.70 5.60
C PRO A 98 0.69 -9.94 4.78
N GLU A 99 0.25 -9.29 3.72
CA GLU A 99 1.10 -8.45 2.88
C GLU A 99 1.12 -7.03 3.45
N GLN A 100 2.31 -6.49 3.72
CA GLN A 100 2.51 -5.15 4.23
C GLN A 100 3.55 -4.41 3.40
N SER A 101 3.23 -3.19 2.96
CA SER A 101 4.21 -2.31 2.29
C SER A 101 4.14 -0.89 2.87
N ILE A 102 5.26 -0.42 3.43
CA ILE A 102 5.37 0.90 4.05
C ILE A 102 5.19 1.97 2.96
N LEU A 103 4.28 2.92 3.19
CA LEU A 103 3.86 3.91 2.20
C LEU A 103 4.86 5.06 2.04
N ASN A 104 5.57 5.42 3.11
CA ASN A 104 6.68 6.38 3.06
C ASN A 104 7.46 6.35 4.39
N ILE A 105 8.79 6.21 4.34
CA ILE A 105 9.64 6.27 5.55
C ILE A 105 9.54 7.64 6.25
N PHE A 106 9.28 8.73 5.51
CA PHE A 106 9.10 10.07 6.08
C PHE A 106 7.79 10.21 6.88
N CYS A 107 6.75 9.45 6.51
CA CYS A 107 5.52 9.37 7.33
C CYS A 107 5.71 8.54 8.60
N TYR A 108 6.72 7.66 8.61
CA TYR A 108 7.05 6.79 9.72
C TYR A 108 7.96 7.47 10.76
N VAL A 109 8.85 8.38 10.35
CA VAL A 109 9.74 9.08 11.29
C VAL A 109 8.96 10.18 12.02
N HIS A 110 8.56 9.85 13.26
CA HIS A 110 7.97 10.74 14.27
C HIS A 110 8.59 12.16 14.24
N SER A 111 7.91 13.09 13.57
CA SER A 111 7.92 14.56 13.82
C SER A 111 7.47 15.36 12.59
N LEU A 112 7.53 14.79 11.38
CA LEU A 112 7.19 15.51 10.16
C LEU A 112 5.89 14.96 9.56
N ARG A 113 4.75 15.41 10.11
CA ARG A 113 3.41 15.26 9.50
C ARG A 113 3.29 15.93 8.12
N PHE A 114 4.39 16.46 7.59
CA PHE A 114 4.47 17.16 6.32
C PHE A 114 4.67 16.17 5.17
N GLY A 115 3.72 16.13 4.23
CA GLY A 115 3.82 15.33 3.01
C GLY A 115 3.14 13.96 3.06
N CYS A 116 2.51 13.60 4.18
CA CYS A 116 1.66 12.41 4.26
C CYS A 116 0.25 12.75 3.76
N ILE A 117 -0.36 11.84 3.01
CA ILE A 117 -1.78 11.93 2.66
C ILE A 117 -2.55 11.65 3.95
N ASP A 118 -3.26 12.64 4.46
CA ASP A 118 -4.15 12.44 5.59
C ASP A 118 -5.56 12.09 5.13
N ILE A 119 -6.24 11.26 5.92
CA ILE A 119 -7.62 10.87 5.70
C ILE A 119 -8.45 11.52 6.80
N PRO A 120 -9.22 12.58 6.49
CA PRO A 120 -10.17 13.12 7.44
C PRO A 120 -11.30 12.11 7.66
N LEU A 121 -11.59 11.81 8.91
CA LEU A 121 -12.64 10.88 9.29
C LEU A 121 -13.54 11.53 10.33
N LYS A 122 -14.85 11.33 10.19
CA LYS A 122 -15.84 11.73 11.18
C LYS A 122 -16.33 10.49 11.93
N GLY A 123 -16.12 10.47 13.23
CA GLY A 123 -16.57 9.37 14.09
C GLY A 123 -18.09 9.39 14.31
N ALA A 124 -18.61 8.32 14.91
CA ALA A 124 -20.04 8.13 15.18
C ALA A 124 -20.64 9.26 16.04
N ASN A 125 -19.85 9.84 16.94
CA ASN A 125 -20.20 10.95 17.83
C ASN A 125 -19.94 12.32 17.21
N ASN A 126 -19.80 12.40 15.88
CA ASN A 126 -19.52 13.61 15.11
C ASN A 126 -18.18 14.30 15.43
N LYS A 127 -17.26 13.61 16.11
CA LYS A 127 -15.90 14.11 16.33
C LYS A 127 -15.05 13.93 15.08
N ASN A 128 -14.10 14.85 14.88
CA ASN A 128 -13.16 14.80 13.77
C ASN A 128 -11.88 14.06 14.18
N TYR A 129 -11.42 13.20 13.29
CA TYR A 129 -10.20 12.43 13.40
C TYR A 129 -9.39 12.62 12.13
N THR A 130 -8.08 12.50 12.27
CA THR A 130 -7.17 12.49 11.13
C THR A 130 -6.38 11.19 11.18
N LEU A 131 -6.53 10.39 10.13
CA LEU A 131 -5.80 9.15 9.95
C LEU A 131 -4.61 9.41 9.03
N TYR A 132 -3.46 8.87 9.40
CA TYR A 132 -2.23 8.93 8.63
C TYR A 132 -1.86 7.49 8.22
N PRO A 133 -2.07 7.10 6.96
CA PRO A 133 -1.66 5.80 6.44
C PRO A 133 -0.15 5.62 6.53
N MET A 134 0.27 4.54 7.19
CA MET A 134 1.68 4.20 7.40
C MET A 134 2.14 3.05 6.50
N ALA A 135 1.27 2.08 6.25
CA ALA A 135 1.53 0.96 5.35
C ALA A 135 0.25 0.50 4.66
N ASN A 136 0.35 0.09 3.39
CA ASN A 136 -0.70 -0.71 2.78
C ASN A 136 -0.70 -2.08 3.45
N TYR A 137 -1.90 -2.61 3.69
CA TYR A 137 -2.05 -3.86 4.41
C TYR A 137 -3.16 -4.71 3.79
N LYS A 138 -2.84 -5.98 3.59
CA LYS A 138 -3.75 -7.00 3.08
C LYS A 138 -3.61 -8.24 3.94
N ILE A 139 -4.74 -8.80 4.36
CA ILE A 139 -4.76 -10.00 5.18
C ILE A 139 -5.91 -10.90 4.76
N ALA A 140 -5.61 -12.19 4.59
CA ALA A 140 -6.59 -13.25 4.50
C ALA A 140 -6.45 -14.12 5.74
N GLY A 141 -7.55 -14.38 6.44
CA GLY A 141 -7.51 -15.19 7.65
C GLY A 141 -8.85 -15.78 8.03
N ILE A 142 -8.83 -16.67 9.02
CA ILE A 142 -10.01 -17.13 9.74
C ILE A 142 -10.23 -16.23 10.95
N VAL A 143 -11.46 -15.80 11.18
CA VAL A 143 -11.84 -15.03 12.37
C VAL A 143 -11.80 -15.94 13.61
N ILE A 144 -10.90 -15.64 14.55
CA ILE A 144 -10.68 -16.44 15.76
C ILE A 144 -11.19 -15.75 17.03
N ALA A 145 -11.35 -14.43 16.98
CA ALA A 145 -11.95 -13.63 18.04
C ALA A 145 -12.72 -12.48 17.38
N LYS A 146 -13.79 -12.03 18.02
CA LYS A 146 -14.55 -10.86 17.58
C LYS A 146 -15.06 -10.12 18.80
N ASN A 147 -14.84 -8.82 18.86
CA ASN A 147 -15.43 -7.95 19.87
C ASN A 147 -16.09 -6.74 19.19
N THR A 148 -17.37 -6.51 19.50
CA THR A 148 -18.15 -5.35 19.04
C THR A 148 -18.72 -4.54 20.20
N ILE A 149 -18.42 -4.94 21.45
CA ILE A 149 -18.88 -4.26 22.66
C ILE A 149 -17.69 -3.42 23.15
N LEU A 150 -17.63 -2.18 22.65
CA LEU A 150 -16.52 -1.27 22.82
C LEU A 150 -17.03 0.11 23.27
N SER A 151 -16.53 0.61 24.41
CA SER A 151 -16.99 1.87 25.01
C SER A 151 -15.88 2.91 25.22
N ASP A 152 -14.67 2.62 24.76
CA ASP A 152 -13.54 3.54 24.87
C ASP A 152 -13.60 4.66 23.80
N LYS A 153 -12.75 5.69 23.92
CA LYS A 153 -12.78 6.86 23.00
C LYS A 153 -12.53 6.51 21.52
N THR A 154 -11.83 5.40 21.25
CA THR A 154 -11.50 4.94 19.90
C THR A 154 -12.65 4.16 19.26
N SER A 155 -13.64 3.69 20.04
CA SER A 155 -14.82 3.00 19.50
C SER A 155 -15.67 3.87 18.59
N ASP A 156 -15.48 5.19 18.68
CA ASP A 156 -16.09 6.19 17.81
C ASP A 156 -15.76 6.00 16.32
N ILE A 157 -14.56 5.47 16.05
CA ILE A 157 -14.06 5.21 14.69
C ILE A 157 -13.75 3.73 14.45
N SER A 158 -13.47 2.96 15.49
CA SER A 158 -13.19 1.53 15.41
C SER A 158 -14.23 0.73 16.20
N PRO A 159 -15.40 0.43 15.60
CA PRO A 159 -16.51 -0.22 16.30
C PRO A 159 -16.37 -1.74 16.42
N ILE A 160 -15.31 -2.33 15.85
CA ILE A 160 -15.10 -3.78 15.82
C ILE A 160 -13.61 -4.12 15.89
N ASP A 161 -13.31 -5.08 16.75
CA ASP A 161 -12.02 -5.75 16.84
C ASP A 161 -12.17 -7.20 16.41
N ILE A 162 -11.19 -7.70 15.67
CA ILE A 162 -11.13 -9.12 15.30
C ILE A 162 -9.74 -9.71 15.52
N GLY A 163 -9.72 -10.95 15.98
CA GLY A 163 -8.56 -11.83 15.87
C GLY A 163 -8.60 -12.53 14.52
N LEU A 164 -7.48 -12.52 13.80
CA LEU A 164 -7.32 -13.27 12.55
C LEU A 164 -6.19 -14.28 12.70
N ALA A 165 -6.42 -15.51 12.26
CA ALA A 165 -5.39 -16.54 12.10
C ALA A 165 -5.19 -16.91 10.63
N TRP A 166 -3.96 -17.23 10.26
CA TRP A 166 -3.56 -17.68 8.92
C TRP A 166 -2.54 -18.82 9.00
N GLY A 167 -2.03 -19.28 7.86
CA GLY A 167 -1.08 -20.38 7.80
C GLY A 167 -1.65 -21.68 8.36
N LYS A 168 -0.84 -22.42 9.13
CA LYS A 168 -1.28 -23.67 9.78
C LYS A 168 -2.41 -23.44 10.78
N MET A 169 -2.40 -22.33 11.53
CA MET A 169 -3.46 -22.02 12.50
C MET A 169 -4.84 -21.86 11.86
N ALA A 170 -4.92 -21.52 10.57
CA ALA A 170 -6.17 -21.46 9.83
C ALA A 170 -6.67 -22.82 9.30
N LEU A 171 -5.90 -23.91 9.42
CA LEU A 171 -6.34 -25.21 8.94
C LEU A 171 -7.38 -25.85 9.89
N PRO A 172 -8.31 -26.68 9.39
CA PRO A 172 -9.33 -27.33 10.21
C PRO A 172 -8.76 -28.18 11.35
N GLU A 173 -7.64 -28.88 11.14
CA GLU A 173 -6.99 -29.72 12.15
C GLU A 173 -6.45 -28.93 13.35
N TYR A 174 -6.21 -27.62 13.18
CA TYR A 174 -5.80 -26.72 14.25
C TYR A 174 -6.97 -26.02 14.96
N SER A 175 -8.22 -26.30 14.56
CA SER A 175 -9.42 -25.63 15.10
C SER A 175 -9.60 -25.75 16.60
N LYS A 176 -9.31 -26.94 17.15
CA LYS A 176 -9.33 -27.15 18.60
C LYS A 176 -8.35 -26.24 19.33
N TYR A 177 -7.31 -25.72 18.67
CA TYR A 177 -6.29 -24.83 19.24
C TYR A 177 -6.61 -23.33 19.16
N ARG A 178 -7.82 -22.97 18.71
CA ARG A 178 -8.25 -21.57 18.54
C ARG A 178 -9.25 -21.15 19.61
N ASN A 179 -8.88 -21.25 20.87
CA ASN A 179 -9.70 -20.72 21.96
C ASN A 179 -9.29 -19.28 22.31
N PHE A 180 -9.67 -18.35 21.44
CA PHE A 180 -9.42 -16.93 21.61
C PHE A 180 -10.72 -16.18 21.89
N HIS A 181 -10.62 -15.16 22.72
CA HIS A 181 -11.68 -14.18 22.89
C HIS A 181 -11.06 -12.78 22.94
N SER A 182 -11.86 -11.76 22.67
CA SER A 182 -11.43 -10.38 22.76
C SER A 182 -12.40 -9.63 23.66
N SER A 183 -11.86 -8.81 24.56
CA SER A 183 -12.62 -7.93 25.44
C SER A 183 -11.86 -6.61 25.56
N GLU A 184 -12.61 -5.52 25.62
CA GLU A 184 -12.05 -4.17 25.46
C GLU A 184 -11.23 -4.13 24.16
N ARG A 185 -9.95 -3.78 24.22
CA ARG A 185 -9.01 -3.79 23.08
C ARG A 185 -7.95 -4.88 23.21
N VAL A 186 -8.20 -5.92 23.99
CA VAL A 186 -7.23 -6.98 24.28
C VAL A 186 -7.76 -8.32 23.82
N MET A 187 -6.91 -9.06 23.10
CA MET A 187 -7.18 -10.45 22.75
C MET A 187 -6.53 -11.38 23.78
N TYR A 188 -7.35 -12.26 24.32
CA TYR A 188 -6.98 -13.26 25.29
C TYR A 188 -6.97 -14.63 24.63
N TRP A 189 -6.08 -15.48 25.13
CA TRP A 189 -5.99 -16.88 24.76
C TRP A 189 -6.14 -17.72 26.02
N ASP A 190 -7.03 -18.71 25.98
CA ASP A 190 -7.26 -19.60 27.11
C ASP A 190 -6.12 -20.63 27.22
N SER A 191 -5.46 -20.66 28.39
CA SER A 191 -4.28 -21.47 28.66
C SER A 191 -4.58 -22.95 28.89
N GLY A 192 -5.84 -23.37 28.90
CA GLY A 192 -6.27 -24.77 29.10
C GLY A 192 -5.95 -25.73 27.95
N MET A 193 -5.14 -25.31 26.98
CA MET A 193 -4.84 -26.08 25.77
C MET A 193 -3.74 -27.11 26.02
N GLY A 194 -3.96 -28.35 25.60
CA GLY A 194 -2.88 -29.34 25.47
C GLY A 194 -1.79 -28.88 24.49
N ILE A 195 -0.69 -29.62 24.40
CA ILE A 195 0.47 -29.28 23.53
C ILE A 195 -0.03 -28.95 22.11
N ILE A 196 0.19 -27.71 21.67
CA ILE A 196 -0.09 -27.28 20.30
C ILE A 196 1.00 -27.89 19.40
N PRO A 197 0.65 -28.60 18.32
CA PRO A 197 1.62 -29.19 17.39
C PRO A 197 2.13 -28.13 16.40
N LEU A 198 2.62 -27.02 16.94
CA LEU A 198 3.32 -25.93 16.26
C LEU A 198 4.51 -25.51 17.13
N SER A 199 5.59 -25.04 16.50
CA SER A 199 6.61 -24.35 17.28
C SER A 199 6.03 -23.09 17.92
N LYS A 200 6.69 -22.58 18.96
CA LYS A 200 6.28 -21.35 19.63
C LYS A 200 6.28 -20.17 18.67
N GLU A 201 7.24 -20.13 17.74
CA GLU A 201 7.38 -19.13 16.69
C GLU A 201 6.24 -19.27 15.68
N GLU A 202 5.99 -20.48 15.16
CA GLU A 202 4.89 -20.74 14.22
C GLU A 202 3.54 -20.35 14.81
N TYR A 203 3.28 -20.65 16.08
CA TYR A 203 2.05 -20.27 16.76
C TYR A 203 1.93 -18.76 16.92
N LYS A 204 3.01 -18.10 17.36
CA LYS A 204 2.99 -16.65 17.56
C LYS A 204 2.82 -15.91 16.24
N ASP A 205 3.46 -16.33 15.17
CA ASP A 205 3.50 -15.57 13.93
C ASP A 205 2.33 -15.88 12.99
N SER A 206 1.32 -16.63 13.45
CA SER A 206 0.17 -17.08 12.66
C SER A 206 -1.18 -16.52 13.14
N TYR A 207 -1.15 -15.50 14.00
CA TYR A 207 -2.34 -14.73 14.35
C TYR A 207 -2.05 -13.27 14.71
N SER A 208 -3.05 -12.40 14.57
CA SER A 208 -2.98 -11.01 15.04
C SER A 208 -4.33 -10.49 15.53
N HIS A 209 -4.29 -9.38 16.28
CA HIS A 209 -5.46 -8.67 16.79
C HIS A 209 -5.57 -7.33 16.07
N ASN A 210 -6.67 -7.15 15.33
CA ASN A 210 -6.87 -6.03 14.42
C ASN A 210 -8.02 -5.17 14.93
N HIS A 211 -7.75 -3.89 15.14
CA HIS A 211 -8.73 -2.85 15.46
C HIS A 211 -9.20 -2.19 14.17
N LEU A 212 -10.42 -2.48 13.74
CA LEU A 212 -10.84 -2.11 12.39
C LEU A 212 -11.54 -0.76 12.38
N ILE A 213 -11.10 0.13 11.49
CA ILE A 213 -11.74 1.40 11.17
C ILE A 213 -12.35 1.27 9.77
N PRO A 214 -13.69 1.16 9.64
CA PRO A 214 -14.32 1.01 8.32
C PRO A 214 -14.25 2.32 7.53
N ALA A 215 -13.92 2.24 6.24
CA ALA A 215 -13.87 3.41 5.35
C ALA A 215 -15.25 4.05 5.11
N ASN A 216 -16.32 3.26 5.17
CA ASN A 216 -17.69 3.70 4.94
C ASN A 216 -18.71 2.75 5.59
N THR A 217 -20.00 3.08 5.49
CA THR A 217 -21.09 2.28 6.07
C THR A 217 -21.20 0.88 5.46
N ASN A 218 -20.91 0.71 4.17
CA ASN A 218 -20.94 -0.59 3.48
C ASN A 218 -19.90 -1.54 4.09
N ILE A 219 -18.65 -1.07 4.21
CA ILE A 219 -17.56 -1.79 4.87
C ILE A 219 -17.89 -2.08 6.32
N ARG A 220 -18.43 -1.10 7.05
CA ARG A 220 -18.86 -1.30 8.46
C ARG A 220 -19.84 -2.47 8.57
N ASN A 221 -20.87 -2.51 7.73
CA ASN A 221 -21.88 -3.56 7.79
C ASN A 221 -21.29 -4.94 7.46
N ALA A 222 -20.40 -5.02 6.47
CA ALA A 222 -19.69 -6.26 6.13
C ALA A 222 -18.80 -6.77 7.27
N LEU A 223 -18.06 -5.88 7.93
CA LEU A 223 -17.24 -6.26 9.09
C LEU A 223 -18.12 -6.72 10.27
N MET A 224 -19.24 -6.04 10.51
CA MET A 224 -20.17 -6.40 11.58
C MET A 224 -20.85 -7.75 11.34
N SER A 225 -20.98 -8.21 10.09
CA SER A 225 -21.55 -9.53 9.78
C SER A 225 -20.58 -10.70 9.95
N LEU A 226 -19.29 -10.45 10.21
CA LEU A 226 -18.30 -11.53 10.36
C LEU A 226 -18.64 -12.49 11.51
N HIS A 227 -18.48 -13.78 11.29
CA HIS A 227 -18.66 -14.81 12.31
C HIS A 227 -17.34 -15.48 12.69
N LEU A 228 -17.27 -16.05 13.90
CA LEU A 228 -16.15 -16.90 14.29
C LEU A 228 -16.01 -18.08 13.31
N ASN A 229 -14.77 -18.47 13.02
CA ASN A 229 -14.37 -19.48 12.04
C ASN A 229 -14.68 -19.14 10.57
N GLU A 230 -15.12 -17.92 10.26
CA GLU A 230 -15.33 -17.47 8.89
C GLU A 230 -14.01 -17.03 8.24
N LYS A 231 -13.83 -17.37 6.96
CA LYS A 231 -12.70 -16.86 6.16
C LYS A 231 -13.05 -15.46 5.65
N VAL A 232 -12.14 -14.52 5.88
CA VAL A 232 -12.27 -13.14 5.40
C VAL A 232 -10.97 -12.69 4.74
N TYR A 233 -11.11 -11.85 3.72
CA TYR A 233 -10.02 -11.06 3.19
C TYR A 233 -10.31 -9.58 3.41
N LEU A 234 -9.30 -8.85 3.88
CA LEU A 234 -9.36 -7.43 4.18
C LEU A 234 -8.21 -6.71 3.45
N GLU A 235 -8.50 -5.54 2.89
CA GLU A 235 -7.51 -4.63 2.30
C GLU A 235 -7.73 -3.20 2.80
N GLY A 236 -6.64 -2.47 2.95
CA GLY A 236 -6.64 -1.06 3.32
C GLY A 236 -5.27 -0.59 3.78
N SER A 237 -5.21 0.12 4.91
CA SER A 237 -3.95 0.64 5.45
C SER A 237 -3.84 0.51 6.97
N LEU A 238 -2.65 0.21 7.45
CA LEU A 238 -2.29 0.44 8.85
C LEU A 238 -2.12 1.93 9.07
N VAL A 239 -2.76 2.47 10.11
CA VAL A 239 -2.85 3.93 10.32
C VAL A 239 -2.36 4.36 11.68
N PHE A 240 -1.85 5.59 11.72
CA PHE A 240 -1.74 6.37 12.94
C PHE A 240 -2.95 7.30 13.03
N VAL A 241 -3.58 7.38 14.20
CA VAL A 241 -4.77 8.20 14.42
C VAL A 241 -4.45 9.35 15.38
N ASN A 242 -4.77 10.56 14.96
CA ASN A 242 -4.73 11.76 15.79
C ASN A 242 -6.13 12.39 15.90
N SER A 243 -6.46 12.86 17.10
CA SER A 243 -7.62 13.73 17.32
C SER A 243 -7.40 14.62 18.54
N LYS A 244 -8.03 15.80 18.54
CA LYS A 244 -7.91 16.77 19.65
C LYS A 244 -8.47 16.16 20.95
N GLY A 245 -7.64 16.03 21.98
CA GLY A 245 -8.05 15.49 23.28
C GLY A 245 -8.12 13.95 23.35
N MET A 246 -7.57 13.28 22.33
CA MET A 246 -7.28 11.85 22.35
C MET A 246 -5.77 11.64 22.47
N VAL A 247 -5.37 10.59 23.19
CA VAL A 247 -3.98 10.11 23.09
C VAL A 247 -3.80 9.55 21.69
N ASP A 248 -2.65 9.84 21.08
CA ASP A 248 -2.30 9.33 19.76
C ASP A 248 -2.38 7.80 19.74
N TRP A 249 -3.06 7.24 18.74
CA TRP A 249 -3.27 5.80 18.62
C TRP A 249 -2.49 5.29 17.42
N ASN A 250 -1.43 4.53 17.70
CA ASN A 250 -0.46 4.11 16.70
C ASN A 250 -0.58 2.61 16.40
N SER A 251 -0.64 2.25 15.12
CA SER A 251 -0.65 0.85 14.71
C SER A 251 0.71 0.22 14.94
N SER A 252 0.75 -1.03 15.39
CA SER A 252 1.94 -1.86 15.18
C SER A 252 2.19 -1.99 13.68
N LEU A 253 3.45 -1.81 13.28
CA LEU A 253 3.95 -2.08 11.92
C LEU A 253 4.96 -3.24 11.90
N SER A 254 5.27 -3.78 13.08
CA SER A 254 6.16 -4.93 13.23
C SER A 254 5.34 -6.17 13.49
N ARG A 255 5.63 -7.24 12.74
CA ARG A 255 4.97 -8.53 12.93
C ARG A 255 5.51 -9.30 14.13
N THR A 256 6.66 -8.88 14.67
CA THR A 256 7.35 -9.53 15.80
C THR A 256 7.27 -8.74 17.10
N ASP A 257 6.72 -7.52 17.09
CA ASP A 257 6.52 -6.74 18.31
C ASP A 257 5.34 -7.32 19.09
N LYS A 258 5.65 -8.05 20.17
CA LYS A 258 4.66 -8.67 21.05
C LYS A 258 4.98 -8.28 22.48
N GLY A 259 4.37 -7.18 22.92
CA GLY A 259 4.46 -6.69 24.29
C GLY A 259 3.48 -5.54 24.53
N PHE A 260 3.00 -5.44 25.77
CA PHE A 260 2.23 -4.29 26.24
C PHE A 260 3.19 -3.11 26.42
N VAL A 261 3.47 -2.36 25.34
CA VAL A 261 4.28 -1.14 25.42
C VAL A 261 3.34 0.06 25.55
N GLY A 262 3.20 0.58 26.78
CA GLY A 262 2.33 1.70 27.12
C GLY A 262 0.88 1.33 27.43
N ILE A 263 0.05 2.31 27.77
CA ILE A 263 -1.32 2.15 28.31
C ILE A 263 -2.30 1.52 27.28
N PHE A 264 -1.91 1.34 26.01
CA PHE A 264 -2.80 0.90 24.91
C PHE A 264 -2.32 -0.32 24.10
N GLY A 265 -1.38 -1.15 24.58
CA GLY A 265 -1.07 -2.43 23.94
C GLY A 265 -0.45 -2.31 22.54
N GLY A 266 0.81 -1.87 22.47
CA GLY A 266 1.57 -1.54 21.25
C GLY A 266 1.79 -2.65 20.20
N SER A 267 1.20 -3.84 20.33
CA SER A 267 1.36 -4.96 19.37
C SER A 267 0.20 -5.14 18.39
N CYS A 268 -0.88 -4.36 18.49
CA CYS A 268 -2.08 -4.57 17.67
C CYS A 268 -2.09 -3.72 16.39
N GLU A 269 -2.70 -4.24 15.32
CA GLU A 269 -2.85 -3.51 14.06
C GLU A 269 -4.08 -2.57 14.13
N ILE A 270 -3.89 -1.28 13.90
CA ILE A 270 -4.99 -0.33 13.70
C ILE A 270 -5.22 -0.22 12.20
N PHE A 271 -6.30 -0.81 11.73
CA PHE A 271 -6.49 -1.11 10.32
C PHE A 271 -7.65 -0.31 9.74
N TYR A 272 -7.35 0.70 8.93
CA TYR A 272 -8.33 1.38 8.10
C TYR A 272 -8.69 0.49 6.91
N VAL A 273 -9.89 -0.09 6.93
CA VAL A 273 -10.33 -1.10 5.96
C VAL A 273 -11.13 -0.42 4.85
N THR A 274 -10.70 -0.60 3.61
CA THR A 274 -11.37 -0.08 2.42
C THR A 274 -12.03 -1.17 1.60
N LYS A 275 -11.61 -2.43 1.73
CA LYS A 275 -12.25 -3.57 1.05
C LYS A 275 -12.40 -4.76 1.97
N VAL A 276 -13.52 -5.45 1.83
CA VAL A 276 -13.84 -6.68 2.53
C VAL A 276 -14.30 -7.72 1.52
N ARG A 277 -13.86 -8.96 1.70
CA ARG A 277 -14.41 -10.10 0.98
C ARG A 277 -14.75 -11.21 1.96
N ILE A 278 -15.99 -11.68 1.87
CA ILE A 278 -16.56 -12.78 2.67
C ILE A 278 -17.17 -13.78 1.71
N GLY A 279 -16.55 -14.96 1.60
CA GLY A 279 -16.91 -15.94 0.56
C GLY A 279 -16.82 -15.34 -0.86
N ASN A 280 -17.97 -15.23 -1.53
CA ASN A 280 -18.09 -14.65 -2.87
C ASN A 280 -18.56 -13.18 -2.86
N ASN A 281 -18.84 -12.61 -1.69
CA ASN A 281 -19.30 -11.23 -1.56
C ASN A 281 -18.10 -10.28 -1.45
N TYR A 282 -18.18 -9.17 -2.16
CA TYR A 282 -17.17 -8.11 -2.21
C TYR A 282 -17.80 -6.78 -1.80
N TYR A 283 -17.12 -6.07 -0.91
CA TYR A 283 -17.55 -4.79 -0.38
C TYR A 283 -16.41 -3.79 -0.55
N GLU A 284 -16.72 -2.64 -1.14
CA GLU A 284 -15.85 -1.46 -1.33
C GLU A 284 -16.65 -0.19 -0.98
#